data_AF-A0A2I0D2E0-F1
#
_entry.id   AF-A0A2I0D2E0-F1
#
_cell.length_a   1.000
_cell.length_b   1.000
_cell.length_c   1.000
_cell.angle_alpha   90.00
_cell.angle_beta   90.00
_cell.angle_gamma   90.00
#
_symmetry.space_group_name_H-M   'P 1'
#
loop_
_entity.id
_entity.type
_entity.pdbx_description
1 polymer ?
#
loop_
_entity_poly.entity_id
_entity_poly.type
_entity_poly.pdbx_seq_one_letter_code
_entity_poly.pdbx_strand_id
1 'polypeptide(L)'
;MGAELGKYKSVISARSTDKELLKCAQDGGIVSSLFAFALDEGIIDGAIVAASKEFAAKNPSKVILDSTNFDMIEPWRPIPAIVNTKAELLAAAGTKYNISPNVALLKEATRSFGLDKIGIVGTPCQMQAVRKAHPYPI
;
A
#
# COMPACT_ATOMS: atom_id res chain seq x y z
N MET A 1 16.95 14.26 23.22
CA MET A 1 16.64 14.20 21.77
C MET A 1 15.84 12.92 21.52
N GLY A 2 14.58 13.01 21.06
CA GLY A 2 13.80 11.80 20.77
C GLY A 2 12.27 11.93 20.76
N ALA A 3 11.70 13.05 21.22
CA ALA A 3 10.23 13.20 21.26
C ALA A 3 9.59 13.27 19.86
N GLU A 4 10.22 13.99 18.91
CA GLU A 4 9.61 14.32 17.61
C GLU A 4 9.51 13.16 16.62
N LEU A 5 10.40 12.16 16.71
CA LEU A 5 10.46 11.03 15.77
C LEU A 5 9.75 9.76 16.27
N GLY A 6 9.23 9.79 17.50
CA GLY A 6 8.63 8.64 18.16
C GLY A 6 9.63 7.56 18.58
N LYS A 7 9.12 6.36 18.88
CA LYS A 7 9.93 5.22 19.36
C LYS A 7 10.48 4.40 18.18
N TYR A 8 11.78 4.16 18.17
CA TYR A 8 12.47 3.35 17.14
C TYR A 8 13.62 2.55 17.76
N LYS A 9 14.10 1.52 17.05
CA LYS A 9 15.31 0.75 17.44
C LYS A 9 16.58 1.33 16.81
N SER A 10 16.53 1.68 15.53
CA SER A 10 17.62 2.29 14.76
C SER A 10 17.07 3.12 13.60
N VAL A 11 17.84 4.10 13.12
CA VAL A 11 17.55 4.87 11.91
C VAL A 11 18.74 4.71 10.96
N ILE A 12 18.49 4.29 9.73
CA ILE A 12 19.51 4.09 8.71
C ILE A 12 19.07 4.74 7.38
N SER A 13 20.04 5.09 6.55
CA SER A 13 19.80 5.39 5.14
C SER A 13 19.94 4.11 4.33
N ALA A 14 18.95 3.80 3.48
CA ALA A 14 18.89 2.56 2.73
C ALA A 14 18.34 2.78 1.33
N ARG A 15 18.69 1.87 0.41
CA ARG A 15 18.18 1.80 -0.96
C ARG A 15 18.09 0.35 -1.39
N SER A 16 17.05 0.00 -2.14
CA SER A 16 16.87 -1.32 -2.73
C SER A 16 18.05 -1.70 -3.63
N THR A 17 18.39 -2.98 -3.65
CA THR A 17 19.35 -3.55 -4.61
C THR A 17 18.67 -4.00 -5.90
N ASP A 18 17.33 -4.11 -5.93
CA ASP A 18 16.55 -4.52 -7.10
C ASP A 18 16.46 -3.36 -8.12
N LYS A 19 17.15 -3.53 -9.25
CA LYS A 19 17.24 -2.49 -10.30
C LYS A 19 15.93 -2.27 -11.03
N GLU A 20 15.09 -3.29 -11.18
CA GLU A 20 13.80 -3.15 -11.87
C GLU A 20 12.82 -2.39 -10.98
N LEU A 21 12.79 -2.71 -9.69
CA LEU A 21 11.99 -1.98 -8.70
C LEU A 21 12.39 -0.50 -8.64
N LEU A 22 13.70 -0.22 -8.63
CA LEU A 22 14.20 1.16 -8.57
C LEU A 22 13.80 2.03 -9.77
N LYS A 23 13.39 1.46 -10.92
CA LYS A 23 12.90 2.24 -12.07
C LYS A 23 11.54 2.89 -11.82
N CYS A 24 10.74 2.34 -10.92
CA CYS A 24 9.38 2.81 -10.61
C CYS A 24 9.21 3.33 -9.17
N ALA A 25 10.21 3.15 -8.32
CA ALA A 25 10.22 3.67 -6.96
C ALA A 25 10.27 5.20 -6.93
N GLN A 26 9.64 5.82 -5.92
CA GLN A 26 9.76 7.26 -5.68
C GLN A 26 11.19 7.62 -5.27
N ASP A 27 11.73 6.91 -4.27
CA ASP A 27 13.02 7.19 -3.63
C ASP A 27 13.90 5.93 -3.63
N GLY A 28 14.36 5.49 -2.45
CA GLY A 28 15.15 4.27 -2.28
C GLY A 28 14.40 2.96 -2.52
N GLY A 29 13.10 2.99 -2.82
CA GLY A 29 12.30 1.78 -3.07
C GLY A 29 12.03 0.90 -1.85
N ILE A 30 12.09 1.48 -0.64
CA ILE A 30 12.01 0.73 0.62
C ILE A 30 10.66 0.03 0.80
N VAL A 31 9.55 0.73 0.61
CA VAL A 31 8.19 0.16 0.76
C VAL A 31 8.01 -1.04 -0.16
N SER A 32 8.23 -0.84 -1.46
CA SER A 32 8.07 -1.89 -2.46
C SER A 32 9.03 -3.06 -2.21
N SER A 33 10.25 -2.81 -1.73
CA SER A 33 11.20 -3.90 -1.46
C SER A 33 10.80 -4.72 -0.24
N LEU A 34 10.33 -4.07 0.83
CA LEU A 34 9.83 -4.74 2.03
C LEU A 34 8.60 -5.60 1.72
N PHE A 35 7.64 -5.08 0.96
CA PHE A 35 6.46 -5.85 0.58
C PHE A 35 6.78 -6.96 -0.43
N ALA A 36 7.66 -6.73 -1.41
CA ALA A 36 8.08 -7.79 -2.33
C ALA A 36 8.72 -8.94 -1.56
N PHE A 37 9.68 -8.64 -0.68
CA PHE A 37 10.30 -9.65 0.19
C PHE A 37 9.28 -10.36 1.09
N ALA A 38 8.38 -9.61 1.73
CA ALA A 38 7.39 -10.20 2.62
C ALA A 38 6.35 -11.08 1.89
N LEU A 39 6.02 -10.77 0.62
CA LEU A 39 5.20 -11.63 -0.23
C LEU A 39 5.97 -12.89 -0.64
N ASP A 40 7.21 -12.74 -1.11
CA ASP A 40 8.05 -13.86 -1.55
C ASP A 40 8.31 -14.86 -0.41
N GLU A 41 8.51 -14.37 0.81
CA GLU A 41 8.72 -15.19 2.02
C GLU A 41 7.40 -15.64 2.70
N GLY A 42 6.24 -15.23 2.18
CA GLY A 42 4.94 -15.58 2.75
C GLY A 42 4.67 -14.99 4.15
N ILE A 43 5.39 -13.93 4.54
CA ILE A 43 5.11 -13.14 5.75
C ILE A 43 3.77 -12.42 5.59
N ILE A 44 3.46 -11.97 4.38
CA ILE A 44 2.15 -11.47 3.96
C ILE A 44 1.65 -12.24 2.74
N ASP A 45 0.34 -12.36 2.58
CA ASP A 45 -0.32 -12.95 1.40
C ASP A 45 -0.99 -11.90 0.50
N GLY A 46 -1.03 -10.65 0.96
CA GLY A 46 -1.36 -9.49 0.14
C GLY A 46 -1.01 -8.18 0.82
N ALA A 47 -1.02 -7.10 0.06
CA ALA A 47 -0.78 -5.75 0.55
C ALA A 47 -1.82 -4.76 0.04
N ILE A 48 -2.22 -3.83 0.90
CA ILE A 48 -3.05 -2.67 0.53
C ILE A 48 -2.13 -1.51 0.14
N VAL A 49 -2.31 -0.98 -1.07
CA VAL A 49 -1.46 0.04 -1.69
C VAL A 49 -2.27 1.16 -2.35
N ALA A 50 -1.61 2.28 -2.65
CA ALA A 50 -2.17 3.38 -3.42
C ALA A 50 -1.82 3.23 -4.92
N ALA A 51 -2.71 2.60 -5.66
CA ALA A 51 -2.52 2.28 -7.07
C ALA A 51 -2.80 3.47 -7.99
N SER A 52 -2.25 3.41 -9.21
CA SER A 52 -2.50 4.40 -10.25
C SER A 52 -3.76 4.07 -11.07
N LYS A 53 -4.13 5.02 -11.94
CA LYS A 53 -5.16 4.82 -12.96
C LYS A 53 -4.93 3.57 -13.81
N GLU A 54 -3.70 3.38 -14.26
CA GLU A 54 -3.32 2.30 -15.17
C GLU A 54 -3.43 0.95 -14.49
N PHE A 55 -3.09 0.88 -13.20
CA PHE A 55 -3.30 -0.31 -12.40
C PHE A 55 -4.79 -0.63 -12.26
N ALA A 56 -5.60 0.36 -11.90
CA ALA A 56 -7.04 0.20 -11.70
C ALA A 56 -7.75 -0.25 -13.00
N ALA A 57 -7.38 0.34 -14.15
CA ALA A 57 -7.90 -0.05 -15.45
C ALA A 57 -7.57 -1.50 -15.83
N LYS A 58 -6.39 -2.01 -15.44
CA LYS A 58 -6.00 -3.40 -15.69
C LYS A 58 -6.56 -4.38 -14.67
N ASN A 59 -6.84 -3.93 -13.44
CA ASN A 59 -7.24 -4.77 -12.31
C ASN A 59 -8.49 -4.21 -11.59
N PRO A 60 -9.65 -4.10 -12.28
CA PRO A 60 -10.84 -3.47 -11.71
C PRO A 60 -11.40 -4.22 -10.49
N SER A 61 -11.17 -5.53 -10.40
CA SER A 61 -11.60 -6.36 -9.25
C SER A 61 -10.71 -6.20 -8.01
N LYS A 62 -9.56 -5.53 -8.12
CA LYS A 62 -8.60 -5.36 -7.03
C LYS A 62 -8.60 -3.97 -6.42
N VAL A 63 -9.50 -3.10 -6.86
CA VAL A 63 -9.60 -1.71 -6.42
C VAL A 63 -10.96 -1.43 -5.80
N ILE A 64 -11.00 -0.51 -4.84
CA ILE A 64 -12.27 0.13 -4.45
C ILE A 64 -12.37 1.44 -5.21
N LEU A 65 -13.30 1.49 -6.16
CA LEU A 65 -13.71 2.72 -6.80
C LEU A 65 -14.79 3.39 -5.96
N ASP A 66 -14.66 4.71 -5.83
CA ASP A 66 -15.67 5.55 -5.20
C ASP A 66 -16.94 5.56 -6.06
N SER A 67 -18.06 5.13 -5.48
CA SER A 67 -19.37 5.07 -6.14
C SER A 67 -19.95 6.45 -6.50
N THR A 68 -19.34 7.54 -6.02
CA THR A 68 -19.85 8.90 -6.24
C THR A 68 -19.34 9.54 -7.53
N ASN A 69 -18.33 8.96 -8.20
CA ASN A 69 -17.79 9.46 -9.45
C ASN A 69 -17.37 8.30 -10.37
N PHE A 70 -18.35 7.69 -11.02
CA PHE A 70 -18.16 6.58 -11.97
C PHE A 70 -17.29 6.95 -13.18
N ASP A 71 -17.11 8.23 -13.50
CA ASP A 71 -16.63 8.64 -14.82
C ASP A 71 -15.20 9.18 -14.94
N MET A 72 -14.45 9.45 -13.87
CA MET A 72 -13.06 9.91 -14.04
C MET A 72 -12.09 9.24 -13.07
N ILE A 73 -11.57 8.07 -13.50
CA ILE A 73 -10.21 7.70 -13.12
C ILE A 73 -9.28 8.74 -13.77
N GLU A 74 -8.90 9.74 -12.99
CA GLU A 74 -8.03 10.83 -13.44
C GLU A 74 -6.55 10.43 -13.32
N PRO A 75 -5.68 10.97 -14.19
CA PRO A 75 -4.24 10.89 -13.96
C PRO A 75 -3.89 11.40 -12.56
N TRP A 76 -3.00 10.69 -11.85
CA TRP A 76 -2.52 11.04 -10.50
C TRP A 76 -3.53 10.99 -9.35
N ARG A 77 -4.79 10.58 -9.58
CA ARG A 77 -5.71 10.25 -8.49
C ARG A 77 -5.42 8.83 -7.99
N PRO A 78 -4.90 8.65 -6.75
CA PRO A 78 -4.58 7.33 -6.25
C PRO A 78 -5.83 6.57 -5.82
N ILE A 79 -5.88 5.29 -6.16
CA ILE A 79 -7.00 4.40 -5.85
C ILE A 79 -6.51 3.32 -4.89
N PRO A 80 -7.18 3.10 -3.75
CA PRO A 80 -6.87 1.98 -2.88
C PRO A 80 -6.98 0.65 -3.64
N ALA A 81 -5.94 -0.17 -3.57
CA ALA A 81 -5.90 -1.47 -4.22
C ALA A 81 -5.31 -2.55 -3.31
N ILE A 82 -5.69 -3.79 -3.59
CA ILE A 82 -5.02 -4.99 -3.05
C ILE A 82 -4.08 -5.54 -4.10
N VAL A 83 -2.87 -5.90 -3.69
CA VAL A 83 -1.87 -6.58 -4.52
C VAL A 83 -1.45 -7.88 -3.85
N ASN A 84 -1.23 -8.93 -4.64
CA ASN A 84 -0.82 -10.25 -4.16
C ASN A 84 0.45 -10.74 -4.86
N THR A 85 0.93 -10.01 -5.86
CA THR A 85 2.13 -10.36 -6.62
C THR A 85 3.10 -9.19 -6.65
N LYS A 86 4.39 -9.50 -6.79
CA LYS A 86 5.45 -8.50 -6.96
C LYS A 86 5.17 -7.59 -8.17
N ALA A 87 4.68 -8.15 -9.28
CA ALA A 87 4.38 -7.37 -10.48
C ALA A 87 3.29 -6.31 -10.24
N GLU A 88 2.22 -6.68 -9.53
CA GLU A 88 1.15 -5.76 -9.14
C GLU A 88 1.65 -4.68 -8.19
N LEU A 89 2.48 -5.06 -7.22
CA LEU A 89 3.09 -4.12 -6.27
C LEU A 89 3.96 -3.07 -6.98
N LEU A 90 4.77 -3.48 -7.96
CA LEU A 90 5.61 -2.56 -8.74
C LEU A 90 4.75 -1.63 -9.61
N ALA A 91 3.66 -2.14 -10.19
CA ALA A 91 2.74 -1.32 -10.98
C ALA A 91 2.03 -0.24 -10.14
N ALA A 92 1.90 -0.44 -8.82
CA ALA A 92 1.34 0.54 -7.89
C ALA A 92 2.37 1.51 -7.31
N ALA A 93 3.68 1.34 -7.59
CA ALA A 93 4.75 2.15 -7.00
C ALA A 93 4.68 3.63 -7.40
N GLY A 94 5.46 4.46 -6.70
CA GLY A 94 5.51 5.91 -6.88
C GLY A 94 4.48 6.67 -6.05
N THR A 95 4.82 7.89 -5.64
CA THR A 95 3.98 8.71 -4.78
C THR A 95 2.90 9.43 -5.57
N LYS A 96 1.69 9.49 -5.02
CA LYS A 96 0.59 10.31 -5.55
C LYS A 96 0.15 11.26 -4.44
N TYR A 97 0.35 12.56 -4.65
CA TYR A 97 0.10 13.60 -3.65
C TYR A 97 -1.38 14.01 -3.60
N ASN A 98 -2.26 13.02 -3.41
CA ASN A 98 -3.69 13.22 -3.20
C ASN A 98 -4.21 12.11 -2.26
N ILE A 99 -5.44 12.23 -1.79
CA ILE A 99 -6.05 11.31 -0.83
C ILE A 99 -6.26 9.95 -1.48
N SER A 100 -5.71 8.91 -0.86
CA SER A 100 -6.03 7.51 -1.14
C SER A 100 -6.52 6.84 0.15
N PRO A 101 -7.81 6.51 0.30
CA PRO A 101 -8.35 5.97 1.55
C PRO A 101 -8.02 4.49 1.75
N ASN A 102 -6.73 4.14 1.83
CA ASN A 102 -6.23 2.75 1.91
C ASN A 102 -6.89 1.92 3.02
N VAL A 103 -7.17 2.52 4.18
CA VAL A 103 -7.76 1.83 5.33
C VAL A 103 -9.18 1.31 5.04
N ALA A 104 -9.91 1.88 4.07
CA ALA A 104 -11.24 1.41 3.68
C ALA A 104 -11.23 -0.03 3.15
N LEU A 105 -10.10 -0.46 2.57
CA LEU A 105 -9.92 -1.82 2.04
C LEU A 105 -9.63 -2.87 3.12
N LEU A 106 -9.34 -2.47 4.36
CA LEU A 106 -8.85 -3.39 5.39
C LEU A 106 -9.84 -4.52 5.69
N LYS A 107 -11.14 -4.21 5.75
CA LYS A 107 -12.19 -5.21 5.97
C LYS A 107 -12.33 -6.14 4.78
N GLU A 108 -12.47 -5.59 3.58
CA GLU A 108 -12.65 -6.36 2.34
C GLU A 108 -11.45 -7.27 2.04
N ALA A 109 -10.23 -6.83 2.38
CA ALA A 109 -9.02 -7.64 2.26
C ALA A 109 -9.14 -9.00 2.97
N THR A 110 -9.72 -9.04 4.17
CA THR A 110 -9.96 -10.29 4.91
C THR A 110 -11.21 -11.06 4.48
N ARG A 111 -12.12 -10.42 3.74
CA ARG A 111 -13.42 -10.99 3.35
C ARG A 111 -13.36 -11.48 1.93
N SER A 112 -13.73 -10.61 0.99
CA SER A 112 -13.85 -10.93 -0.43
C SER A 112 -12.53 -11.39 -1.04
N PHE A 113 -11.39 -10.90 -0.54
CA PHE A 113 -10.06 -11.30 -1.00
C PHE A 113 -9.43 -12.46 -0.22
N GLY A 114 -10.03 -12.87 0.92
CA GLY A 114 -9.60 -14.02 1.70
C GLY A 114 -8.15 -13.97 2.19
N LEU A 115 -7.62 -12.78 2.47
CA LEU A 115 -6.25 -12.62 2.96
C LEU A 115 -6.17 -12.82 4.47
N ASP A 116 -5.22 -13.65 4.91
CA ASP A 116 -4.97 -13.93 6.32
C ASP A 116 -3.86 -13.04 6.89
N LYS A 117 -2.89 -12.63 6.07
CA LYS A 117 -1.68 -11.90 6.46
C LYS A 117 -1.49 -10.65 5.61
N ILE A 118 -2.11 -9.54 6.04
CA ILE A 118 -2.20 -8.31 5.23
C ILE A 118 -1.07 -7.32 5.57
N GLY A 119 -0.35 -6.89 4.55
CA GLY A 119 0.48 -5.66 4.58
C GLY A 119 -0.35 -4.42 4.25
N ILE A 120 0.00 -3.26 4.81
CA ILE A 120 -0.62 -1.98 4.44
C ILE A 120 0.41 -0.87 4.42
N VAL A 121 0.42 -0.07 3.34
CA VAL A 121 1.15 1.19 3.28
C VAL A 121 0.19 2.35 3.44
N GLY A 122 0.63 3.39 4.14
CA GLY A 122 -0.15 4.60 4.30
C GLY A 122 0.62 5.72 4.98
N THR A 123 0.01 6.89 5.00
CA THR A 123 0.52 8.06 5.73
C THR A 123 0.32 7.88 7.24
N PRO A 124 0.93 8.74 8.10
CA PRO A 124 0.86 8.57 9.56
C PRO A 124 -0.57 8.44 10.12
N CYS A 125 -1.55 9.20 9.61
CA CYS A 125 -2.94 9.10 10.07
C CYS A 125 -3.57 7.73 9.73
N GLN A 126 -3.19 7.12 8.62
CA GLN A 126 -3.65 5.78 8.25
C GLN A 126 -3.04 4.71 9.15
N MET A 127 -1.75 4.86 9.52
CA MET A 127 -1.11 3.97 10.48
C MET A 127 -1.76 4.07 11.86
N GLN A 128 -2.16 5.27 12.29
CA GLN A 128 -2.94 5.47 13.53
C GLN A 128 -4.31 4.77 13.46
N ALA A 129 -5.03 4.89 12.34
CA ALA A 129 -6.32 4.22 12.14
C ALA A 129 -6.19 2.70 12.23
N VAL A 130 -5.19 2.12 11.56
CA VAL A 130 -4.89 0.69 11.62
C VAL A 130 -4.56 0.27 13.05
N ARG A 131 -3.69 1.02 13.75
CA ARG A 131 -3.31 0.70 15.13
C ARG A 131 -4.45 0.85 16.14
N LYS A 132 -5.41 1.73 15.89
CA LYS A 132 -6.63 1.85 16.71
C LYS A 132 -7.56 0.65 16.51
N ALA A 133 -7.69 0.15 15.28
CA ALA A 133 -8.57 -0.98 14.95
C ALA A 133 -8.12 -2.30 15.60
N HIS A 134 -6.83 -2.47 15.91
CA HIS A 134 -6.30 -3.69 16.53
C HIS A 134 -6.85 -3.94 17.96
N PRO A 135 -6.70 -3.02 18.93
CA PRO A 135 -7.26 -3.18 20.27
C PRO A 135 -8.75 -2.81 20.37
N TYR A 136 -9.26 -2.00 19.43
CA TYR A 136 -10.68 -1.60 19.39
C TYR A 136 -11.31 -2.03 18.06
N PRO A 137 -11.61 -3.33 17.90
CA PRO A 137 -12.26 -3.83 16.70
C PRO A 137 -13.69 -3.29 16.65
N ILE A 138 -13.94 -2.43 15.66
CA ILE A 138 -15.27 -1.92 15.28
C ILE A 138 -15.87 -2.75 14.16
#